data_AF-A0A7S0Q942-F1
#
_entry.id   AF-A0A7S0Q942-F1
#
_cell.length_a   1.000
_cell.length_b   1.000
_cell.length_c   1.000
_cell.angle_alpha   90.00
_cell.angle_beta   90.00
_cell.angle_gamma   90.00
#
_symmetry.space_group_name_H-M   'P 1'
#
loop_
_entity.id
_entity.type
_entity.pdbx_description
1 polymer ?
#
loop_
_entity_poly.entity_id
_entity_poly.type
_entity_poly.pdbx_seq_one_letter_code
_entity_poly.pdbx_strand_id
1 'polypeptide(L)'
;MVLPVTVAFWKPALALIRPLSQKLSWSRSPQTRICASTDSIHGMKASYDALCDKLRTVSYLEGIMGLLGWDEQVMMSPGSEFARGKQKAALAKTIHETKTDEEIGRLIREIESSGEPMDEVMKANLREAKLRFERNRRMPSSLASRAAELETTAYGIWVKAREQDDFKMFAPILNETIELRKEICRITKPDMPLYDAAIDSFDPRMSADRLADIFAAVKADLTPLIRRIADRVAQDPSLQDIHPALRGGPEWDPAKQAAMCREIADALGFDPARGRMDVSVHPFTGGSHPSDVRITTRYSADNWLEGLAGTVHECGHAMYEQGRPDAPGLADLP
;
A
#
# COMPACT_ATOMS: atom_id res chain seq x y z
N MET A 1 8.28 -8.41 -8.82
CA MET A 1 6.85 -8.14 -8.69
C MET A 1 6.63 -7.30 -7.44
N VAL A 2 6.68 -5.99 -7.56
CA VAL A 2 6.29 -5.08 -6.47
C VAL A 2 4.91 -4.57 -6.84
N LEU A 3 3.87 -5.28 -6.39
CA LEU A 3 2.56 -4.64 -6.24
C LEU A 3 2.79 -3.43 -5.33
N PRO A 4 2.21 -2.25 -5.61
CA PRO A 4 2.40 -1.07 -4.78
C PRO A 4 1.67 -1.31 -3.45
N VAL A 5 2.35 -1.94 -2.50
CA VAL A 5 2.01 -1.86 -1.08
C VAL A 5 2.38 -0.44 -0.68
N THR A 6 1.36 0.36 -0.44
CA THR A 6 1.50 1.72 0.08
C THR A 6 2.09 1.62 1.48
N VAL A 7 3.30 2.13 1.68
CA VAL A 7 3.98 2.15 2.97
C VAL A 7 3.50 3.39 3.73
N ALA A 8 2.57 3.21 4.67
CA ALA A 8 2.17 4.27 5.60
C ALA A 8 3.11 4.26 6.82
N PHE A 9 3.92 5.31 7.00
CA PHE A 9 4.76 5.48 8.19
C PHE A 9 3.99 6.14 9.35
N TRP A 10 4.15 5.56 10.54
CA TRP A 10 3.56 5.98 11.82
C TRP A 10 4.22 7.21 12.46
N LYS A 11 3.42 7.97 13.21
CA LYS A 11 3.81 8.73 14.42
C LYS A 11 2.97 8.22 15.60
N PRO A 12 3.55 7.77 16.72
CA PRO A 12 2.79 7.51 17.93
C PRO A 12 2.65 8.81 18.74
N ALA A 13 1.41 9.26 18.94
CA ALA A 13 1.09 10.20 20.01
C ALA A 13 0.21 9.46 21.03
N LEU A 14 0.84 9.06 22.13
CA LEU A 14 0.17 8.59 23.34
C LEU A 14 -0.66 9.73 23.94
N ALA A 15 -1.98 9.54 24.05
CA ALA A 15 -2.82 10.33 24.95
C ALA A 15 -3.90 9.43 25.55
N LEU A 16 -3.95 9.41 26.89
CA LEU A 16 -4.82 8.59 27.71
C LEU A 16 -6.32 8.84 27.41
N ILE A 17 -7.07 7.75 27.19
CA ILE A 17 -8.54 7.77 27.22
C ILE A 17 -9.00 7.68 28.68
N ARG A 18 -9.72 8.71 29.15
CA ARG A 18 -10.65 8.61 30.30
C ARG A 18 -12.06 8.99 29.81
N PRO A 19 -13.11 8.26 30.23
CA PRO A 19 -14.47 8.56 29.82
C PRO A 19 -15.06 9.68 30.70
N LEU A 20 -15.57 10.74 30.09
CA LEU A 20 -16.44 11.70 30.76
C LEU A 20 -17.80 11.73 30.05
N SER A 21 -18.76 11.12 30.69
CA SER A 21 -20.19 11.23 30.42
C SER A 21 -20.67 12.64 30.77
N GLN A 22 -21.16 13.41 29.79
CA GLN A 22 -22.04 14.54 30.07
C GLN A 22 -23.21 14.57 29.08
N LYS A 23 -24.42 14.51 29.66
CA LYS A 23 -25.70 14.74 29.01
C LYS A 23 -25.76 16.22 28.61
N LEU A 24 -26.02 16.51 27.33
CA LEU A 24 -26.37 17.85 26.87
C LEU A 24 -27.81 17.83 26.35
N SER A 25 -28.63 18.66 27.00
CA SER A 25 -30.04 18.88 26.74
C SER A 25 -30.26 19.73 25.48
N TRP A 26 -31.31 19.40 24.75
CA TRP A 26 -31.78 20.09 23.56
C TRP A 26 -32.35 21.47 23.88
N SER A 27 -31.93 22.50 23.14
CA SER A 27 -32.64 23.78 23.03
C SER A 27 -33.02 24.05 21.58
N ARG A 28 -34.33 24.20 21.32
CA ARG A 28 -34.89 24.59 20.02
C ARG A 28 -34.99 26.11 19.89
N SER A 29 -34.59 26.65 18.74
CA SER A 29 -35.19 27.82 18.05
C SER A 29 -34.34 28.25 16.84
N PRO A 30 -34.86 29.02 15.88
CA PRO A 30 -36.06 28.86 15.07
C PRO A 30 -35.71 28.62 13.58
N GLN A 31 -36.62 27.98 12.85
CA GLN A 31 -36.47 27.66 11.43
C GLN A 31 -36.51 28.93 10.55
N THR A 32 -35.38 29.28 9.95
CA THR A 32 -35.33 30.11 8.75
C THR A 32 -35.40 29.19 7.53
N ARG A 33 -36.52 29.24 6.80
CA ARG A 33 -36.70 28.50 5.53
C ARG A 33 -35.78 29.11 4.47
N ILE A 34 -34.76 28.35 4.07
CA ILE A 34 -34.13 28.50 2.76
C ILE A 34 -34.78 27.42 1.89
N CYS A 35 -35.68 27.83 0.99
CA CYS A 35 -36.17 26.98 -0.09
C CYS A 35 -35.03 26.75 -1.08
N ALA A 36 -34.20 25.73 -0.82
CA ALA A 36 -33.52 25.01 -1.89
C ALA A 36 -34.55 24.07 -2.53
N SER A 37 -34.65 24.09 -3.85
CA SER A 37 -35.51 23.18 -4.61
C SER A 37 -35.21 21.73 -4.23
N THR A 38 -36.21 21.00 -3.76
CA THR A 38 -36.11 19.57 -3.40
C THR A 38 -35.68 18.66 -4.56
N ASP A 39 -35.80 19.16 -5.80
CA ASP A 39 -35.36 18.48 -7.03
C ASP A 39 -33.84 18.51 -7.21
N SER A 40 -33.11 19.48 -6.65
CA SER A 40 -31.64 19.49 -6.72
C SER A 40 -31.04 18.50 -5.71
N ILE A 41 -31.58 18.48 -4.48
CA ILE A 41 -31.07 17.69 -3.34
C ILE A 41 -31.08 16.17 -3.62
N HIS A 42 -32.02 15.69 -4.45
CA HIS A 42 -32.04 14.29 -4.87
C HIS A 42 -30.99 13.96 -5.94
N GLY A 43 -30.52 14.96 -6.70
CA GLY A 43 -29.55 14.80 -7.78
C GLY A 43 -28.14 14.51 -7.27
N MET A 44 -27.59 15.33 -6.36
CA MET A 44 -26.22 15.11 -5.85
C MET A 44 -26.10 13.77 -5.14
N LYS A 45 -27.06 13.44 -4.26
CA LYS A 45 -27.03 12.19 -3.50
C LYS A 45 -27.05 10.97 -4.44
N ALA A 46 -27.92 10.99 -5.45
CA ALA A 46 -27.98 9.90 -6.44
C ALA A 46 -26.66 9.77 -7.23
N SER A 47 -26.07 10.90 -7.67
CA SER A 47 -24.78 10.86 -8.36
C SER A 47 -23.63 10.40 -7.45
N TYR A 48 -23.65 10.76 -6.17
CA TYR A 48 -22.68 10.28 -5.19
C TYR A 48 -22.80 8.78 -4.91
N ASP A 49 -24.03 8.28 -4.74
CA ASP A 49 -24.28 6.85 -4.52
C ASP A 49 -23.82 6.04 -5.75
N ALA A 50 -24.14 6.51 -6.97
CA ALA A 50 -23.68 5.91 -8.22
C ALA A 50 -22.14 5.94 -8.37
N LEU A 51 -21.49 7.02 -7.94
CA LEU A 51 -20.03 7.12 -7.94
C LEU A 51 -19.43 6.08 -6.97
N CYS A 52 -19.98 6.00 -5.76
CA CYS A 52 -19.54 5.03 -4.76
C CYS A 52 -19.64 3.60 -5.28
N ASP A 53 -20.74 3.22 -5.93
CA ASP A 53 -20.92 1.87 -6.46
C ASP A 53 -19.87 1.49 -7.53
N LYS A 54 -19.48 2.46 -8.37
CA LYS A 54 -18.36 2.26 -9.31
C LYS A 54 -17.03 2.09 -8.59
N LEU A 55 -16.75 2.92 -7.58
CA LEU A 55 -15.51 2.83 -6.81
C LEU A 55 -15.41 1.49 -6.05
N ARG A 56 -16.52 1.00 -5.48
CA ARG A 56 -16.58 -0.33 -4.85
C ARG A 56 -16.33 -1.44 -5.86
N THR A 57 -16.91 -1.34 -7.05
CA THR A 57 -16.65 -2.30 -8.14
C THR A 57 -15.16 -2.38 -8.46
N VAL A 58 -14.46 -1.24 -8.53
CA VAL A 58 -13.00 -1.21 -8.68
C VAL A 58 -12.31 -1.92 -7.50
N SER A 59 -12.69 -1.60 -6.26
CA SER A 59 -12.13 -2.23 -5.04
C SER A 59 -12.25 -3.76 -5.09
N TYR A 60 -13.41 -4.29 -5.46
CA TYR A 60 -13.64 -5.74 -5.55
C TYR A 60 -12.77 -6.42 -6.60
N LEU A 61 -12.64 -5.81 -7.79
CA LEU A 61 -11.78 -6.34 -8.85
C LEU A 61 -10.30 -6.30 -8.43
N GLU A 62 -9.87 -5.24 -7.74
CA GLU A 62 -8.52 -5.15 -7.16
C GLU A 62 -8.29 -6.18 -6.06
N GLY A 63 -9.30 -6.46 -5.24
CA GLY A 63 -9.26 -7.54 -4.25
C GLY A 63 -9.05 -8.92 -4.88
N ILE A 64 -9.73 -9.20 -6.00
CA ILE A 64 -9.51 -10.43 -6.78
C ILE A 64 -8.08 -10.47 -7.36
N MET A 65 -7.57 -9.34 -7.85
CA MET A 65 -6.18 -9.24 -8.29
C MET A 65 -5.21 -9.53 -7.14
N GLY A 66 -5.51 -9.05 -5.94
CA GLY A 66 -4.77 -9.34 -4.70
C GLY A 66 -4.72 -10.84 -4.40
N LEU A 67 -5.83 -11.56 -4.54
CA LEU A 67 -5.87 -13.03 -4.38
C LEU A 67 -5.02 -13.76 -5.41
N LEU A 68 -5.06 -13.35 -6.68
CA LEU A 68 -4.22 -13.94 -7.73
C LEU A 68 -2.73 -13.74 -7.44
N GLY A 69 -2.37 -12.55 -6.93
CA GLY A 69 -1.00 -12.23 -6.52
C GLY A 69 -0.55 -12.99 -5.27
N TRP A 70 -1.44 -13.17 -4.29
CA TRP A 70 -1.15 -14.01 -3.12
C TRP A 70 -0.94 -15.47 -3.53
N ASP A 71 -1.82 -16.04 -4.33
CA ASP A 71 -1.72 -17.44 -4.76
C ASP A 71 -0.42 -17.68 -5.54
N GLU A 72 -0.04 -16.76 -6.41
CA GLU A 72 1.20 -16.80 -7.20
C GLU A 72 2.45 -16.92 -6.33
N GLN A 73 2.43 -16.34 -5.13
CA GLN A 73 3.57 -16.29 -4.23
C GLN A 73 3.58 -17.40 -3.16
N VAL A 74 2.46 -18.07 -2.95
CA VAL A 74 2.28 -18.98 -1.80
C VAL A 74 1.90 -20.40 -2.22
N MET A 75 0.97 -20.56 -3.18
CA MET A 75 0.32 -21.84 -3.47
C MET A 75 0.48 -22.31 -4.92
N MET A 76 0.77 -21.39 -5.85
CA MET A 76 0.76 -21.68 -7.28
C MET A 76 1.80 -22.74 -7.67
N SER A 77 1.37 -23.75 -8.41
CA SER A 77 2.26 -24.76 -8.99
C SER A 77 3.25 -24.14 -9.99
N PRO A 78 4.52 -24.60 -10.04
CA PRO A 78 5.54 -24.04 -10.95
C PRO A 78 5.15 -24.03 -12.44
N GLY A 79 4.30 -24.96 -12.90
CA GLY A 79 3.85 -25.02 -14.29
C GLY A 79 2.73 -24.04 -14.66
N SER A 80 2.22 -23.23 -13.72
CA SER A 80 1.01 -22.41 -13.90
C SER A 80 1.29 -20.95 -14.27
N GLU A 81 2.55 -20.53 -14.36
CA GLU A 81 2.97 -19.14 -14.59
C GLU A 81 2.30 -18.50 -15.82
N PHE A 82 2.28 -19.18 -16.96
CA PHE A 82 1.69 -18.64 -18.19
C PHE A 82 0.18 -18.39 -18.03
N ALA A 83 -0.55 -19.36 -17.47
CA ALA A 83 -1.99 -19.23 -17.25
C ALA A 83 -2.30 -18.12 -16.24
N ARG A 84 -1.53 -18.04 -15.13
CA ARG A 84 -1.65 -16.97 -14.13
C ARG A 84 -1.39 -15.60 -14.73
N GLY A 85 -0.36 -15.47 -15.57
CA GLY A 85 -0.06 -14.25 -16.30
C GLY A 85 -1.23 -13.80 -17.18
N LYS A 86 -1.87 -14.73 -17.91
CA LYS A 86 -3.06 -14.42 -18.73
C LYS A 86 -4.27 -14.00 -17.90
N GLN A 87 -4.52 -14.67 -16.76
CA GLN A 87 -5.59 -14.29 -15.83
C GLN A 87 -5.41 -12.86 -15.30
N LYS A 88 -4.21 -12.55 -14.79
CA LYS A 88 -3.88 -11.21 -14.29
C LYS A 88 -3.96 -10.16 -15.39
N ALA A 89 -3.47 -10.45 -16.60
CA ALA A 89 -3.56 -9.50 -17.72
C ALA A 89 -5.01 -9.19 -18.11
N ALA A 90 -5.88 -10.22 -18.19
CA ALA A 90 -7.30 -10.03 -18.48
C ALA A 90 -7.99 -9.18 -17.40
N LEU A 91 -7.77 -9.50 -16.13
CA LEU A 91 -8.35 -8.76 -15.01
C LEU A 91 -7.81 -7.32 -14.92
N ALA A 92 -6.51 -7.11 -15.17
CA ALA A 92 -5.91 -5.78 -15.18
C ALA A 92 -6.54 -4.87 -16.26
N LYS A 93 -6.85 -5.43 -17.43
CA LYS A 93 -7.60 -4.72 -18.48
C LYS A 93 -8.99 -4.28 -17.99
N THR A 94 -9.77 -5.21 -17.42
CA THR A 94 -11.10 -4.90 -16.86
C THR A 94 -11.03 -3.85 -15.74
N ILE A 95 -10.05 -3.96 -14.84
CA ILE A 95 -9.82 -2.96 -13.78
C ILE A 95 -9.53 -1.59 -14.38
N HIS A 96 -8.66 -1.52 -15.40
CA HIS A 96 -8.32 -0.25 -16.04
C HIS A 96 -9.56 0.37 -16.72
N GLU A 97 -10.30 -0.40 -17.52
CA GLU A 97 -11.54 0.05 -18.16
C GLU A 97 -12.55 0.58 -17.14
N THR A 98 -12.71 -0.12 -16.01
CA THR A 98 -13.61 0.30 -14.92
C THR A 98 -13.14 1.59 -14.25
N LYS A 99 -11.83 1.75 -14.05
CA LYS A 99 -11.22 2.95 -13.45
C LYS A 99 -11.26 4.19 -14.34
N THR A 100 -11.37 4.00 -15.65
CA THR A 100 -11.37 5.08 -16.65
C THR A 100 -12.73 5.28 -17.31
N ASP A 101 -13.78 4.65 -16.80
CA ASP A 101 -15.16 4.83 -17.27
C ASP A 101 -15.54 6.33 -17.24
N GLU A 102 -15.93 6.88 -18.38
CA GLU A 102 -16.27 8.29 -18.55
C GLU A 102 -17.40 8.73 -17.61
N GLU A 103 -18.25 7.79 -17.20
CA GLU A 103 -19.32 7.99 -16.24
C GLU A 103 -18.79 8.42 -14.87
N ILE A 104 -17.63 7.90 -14.42
CA ILE A 104 -16.99 8.37 -13.17
C ILE A 104 -16.70 9.87 -13.29
N GLY A 105 -16.13 10.30 -14.41
CA GLY A 105 -15.85 11.71 -14.68
C GLY A 105 -17.12 12.57 -14.75
N ARG A 106 -18.21 12.05 -15.34
CA ARG A 106 -19.51 12.74 -15.37
C ARG A 106 -20.05 12.94 -13.95
N LEU A 107 -20.09 11.88 -13.16
CA LEU A 107 -20.60 11.91 -11.78
C LEU A 107 -19.79 12.86 -10.90
N ILE A 108 -18.45 12.86 -11.01
CA ILE A 108 -17.58 13.80 -10.30
C ILE A 108 -17.97 15.25 -10.62
N ARG A 109 -18.12 15.59 -11.91
CA ARG A 109 -18.49 16.95 -12.32
C ARG A 109 -19.87 17.36 -11.83
N GLU A 110 -20.84 16.44 -11.82
CA GLU A 110 -22.18 16.69 -11.30
C GLU A 110 -22.20 16.99 -9.81
N ILE A 111 -21.47 16.18 -9.02
CA ILE A 111 -21.32 16.41 -7.58
C ILE A 111 -20.64 17.76 -7.33
N GLU A 112 -19.55 18.07 -8.03
CA GLU A 112 -18.83 19.36 -7.90
C GLU A 112 -19.69 20.57 -8.29
N SER A 113 -20.58 20.40 -9.28
CA SER A 113 -21.42 21.50 -9.80
C SER A 113 -22.73 21.69 -9.00
N SER A 114 -23.08 20.74 -8.12
CA SER A 114 -24.35 20.79 -7.36
C SER A 114 -24.44 21.99 -6.42
N GLY A 115 -23.30 22.44 -5.87
CA GLY A 115 -23.25 23.47 -4.82
C GLY A 115 -23.86 23.02 -3.49
N GLU A 116 -24.20 21.75 -3.35
CA GLU A 116 -24.81 21.19 -2.15
C GLU A 116 -23.78 20.90 -1.06
N PRO A 117 -24.18 21.00 0.23
CA PRO A 117 -23.26 20.72 1.33
C PRO A 117 -22.90 19.23 1.36
N MET A 118 -21.59 18.95 1.34
CA MET A 118 -21.02 17.62 1.55
C MET A 118 -20.48 17.49 2.98
N ASP A 119 -20.61 16.29 3.56
CA ASP A 119 -19.86 15.95 4.77
C ASP A 119 -18.37 15.70 4.45
N GLU A 120 -17.56 15.51 5.49
CA GLU A 120 -16.11 15.32 5.32
C GLU A 120 -15.73 14.01 4.62
N VAL A 121 -16.56 12.97 4.75
CA VAL A 121 -16.35 11.66 4.10
C VAL A 121 -16.61 11.78 2.60
N MET A 122 -17.74 12.40 2.22
CA MET A 122 -18.07 12.69 0.82
C MET A 122 -16.98 13.53 0.15
N LYS A 123 -16.49 14.57 0.83
CA LYS A 123 -15.38 15.41 0.33
C LYS A 123 -14.10 14.60 0.13
N ALA A 124 -13.75 13.72 1.08
CA ALA A 124 -12.58 12.87 0.97
C ALA A 124 -12.71 11.89 -0.20
N ASN A 125 -13.82 11.18 -0.30
CA ASN A 125 -14.10 10.24 -1.38
C ASN A 125 -14.06 10.92 -2.76
N LEU A 126 -14.68 12.10 -2.90
CA LEU A 126 -14.67 12.86 -4.14
C LEU A 126 -13.25 13.30 -4.53
N ARG A 127 -12.46 13.80 -3.58
CA ARG A 127 -11.07 14.21 -3.81
C ARG A 127 -10.21 13.04 -4.30
N GLU A 128 -10.27 11.90 -3.59
CA GLU A 128 -9.48 10.72 -3.96
C GLU A 128 -9.96 10.09 -5.27
N ALA A 129 -11.27 10.02 -5.50
CA ALA A 129 -11.85 9.53 -6.75
C ALA A 129 -11.40 10.38 -7.94
N LYS A 130 -11.44 11.71 -7.82
CA LYS A 130 -10.98 12.64 -8.86
C LYS A 130 -9.49 12.50 -9.14
N LEU A 131 -8.66 12.45 -8.10
CA LEU A 131 -7.21 12.26 -8.23
C LEU A 131 -6.89 10.95 -8.97
N ARG A 132 -7.51 9.84 -8.53
CA ARG A 132 -7.31 8.52 -9.13
C ARG A 132 -7.82 8.47 -10.57
N PHE A 133 -9.01 9.01 -10.84
CA PHE A 133 -9.62 9.03 -12.18
C PHE A 133 -8.75 9.80 -13.17
N GLU A 134 -8.35 11.04 -12.86
CA GLU A 134 -7.52 11.84 -13.78
C GLU A 134 -6.16 11.19 -14.03
N ARG A 135 -5.53 10.63 -12.98
CA ARG A 135 -4.26 9.91 -13.13
C ARG A 135 -4.40 8.70 -14.06
N ASN A 136 -5.43 7.88 -13.85
CA ASN A 136 -5.65 6.66 -14.64
C ASN A 136 -6.02 7.01 -16.09
N ARG A 137 -6.85 8.04 -16.31
CA ARG A 137 -7.27 8.49 -17.64
C ARG A 137 -6.11 9.06 -18.45
N ARG A 138 -5.15 9.74 -17.80
CA ARG A 138 -3.95 10.25 -18.45
C ARG A 138 -2.99 9.17 -18.92
N MET A 139 -3.07 7.95 -18.36
CA MET A 139 -2.16 6.85 -18.68
C MET A 139 -2.70 6.03 -19.87
N PRO A 140 -2.14 6.15 -21.09
CA PRO A 140 -2.62 5.38 -22.23
C PRO A 140 -2.31 3.89 -22.04
N SER A 141 -3.19 3.02 -22.56
CA SER A 141 -3.01 1.56 -22.49
C SER A 141 -1.71 1.08 -23.13
N SER A 142 -1.26 1.72 -24.22
CA SER A 142 0.03 1.44 -24.87
C SER A 142 1.22 1.75 -23.96
N LEU A 143 1.19 2.87 -23.24
CA LEU A 143 2.23 3.25 -22.29
C LEU A 143 2.27 2.29 -21.10
N ALA A 144 1.09 1.85 -20.63
CA ALA A 144 0.98 0.87 -19.55
C ALA A 144 1.54 -0.50 -19.97
N SER A 145 1.23 -0.96 -21.19
CA SER A 145 1.79 -2.21 -21.76
C SER A 145 3.30 -2.13 -21.85
N ARG A 146 3.82 -1.03 -22.42
CA ARG A 146 5.27 -0.82 -22.56
C ARG A 146 5.98 -0.80 -21.20
N ALA A 147 5.37 -0.21 -20.18
CA ALA A 147 5.91 -0.23 -18.82
C ALA A 147 5.95 -1.64 -18.21
N ALA A 148 4.90 -2.43 -18.39
CA ALA A 148 4.86 -3.81 -17.89
C ALA A 148 5.87 -4.72 -18.61
N GLU A 149 6.00 -4.59 -19.93
CA GLU A 149 6.98 -5.32 -20.75
C GLU A 149 8.41 -4.97 -20.36
N LEU A 150 8.71 -3.67 -20.20
CA LEU A 150 10.02 -3.20 -19.79
C LEU A 150 10.37 -3.67 -18.37
N GLU A 151 9.44 -3.61 -17.43
CA GLU A 151 9.65 -4.09 -16.06
C GLU A 151 9.99 -5.59 -16.01
N THR A 152 9.27 -6.40 -16.78
CA THR A 152 9.51 -7.86 -16.88
C THR A 152 10.90 -8.14 -17.44
N THR A 153 11.26 -7.44 -18.53
CA THR A 153 12.57 -7.60 -19.19
C THR A 153 13.71 -7.13 -18.30
N ALA A 154 13.56 -5.95 -17.67
CA ALA A 154 14.53 -5.38 -16.75
C ALA A 154 14.78 -6.29 -15.54
N TYR A 155 13.73 -6.90 -14.99
CA TYR A 155 13.88 -7.86 -13.89
C TYR A 155 14.70 -9.09 -14.30
N GLY A 156 14.40 -9.69 -15.45
CA GLY A 156 15.15 -10.86 -15.95
C GLY A 156 16.64 -10.56 -16.19
N ILE A 157 16.97 -9.36 -16.68
CA ILE A 157 18.36 -8.90 -16.84
C ILE A 157 18.99 -8.63 -15.48
N TRP A 158 18.29 -7.95 -14.57
CA TRP A 158 18.77 -7.62 -13.22
C TRP A 158 19.15 -8.87 -12.42
N VAL A 159 18.36 -9.94 -12.47
CA VAL A 159 18.67 -11.20 -11.77
C VAL A 159 20.05 -11.72 -12.21
N LYS A 160 20.27 -11.82 -13.52
CA LYS A 160 21.56 -12.29 -14.08
C LYS A 160 22.71 -11.35 -13.77
N ALA A 161 22.49 -10.04 -13.94
CA ALA A 161 23.49 -9.01 -13.66
C ALA A 161 23.92 -9.03 -12.19
N ARG A 162 22.97 -9.22 -11.25
CA ARG A 162 23.26 -9.34 -9.83
C ARG A 162 24.04 -10.61 -9.49
N GLU A 163 23.67 -11.75 -10.08
CA GLU A 163 24.39 -13.01 -9.88
C GLU A 163 25.84 -12.94 -10.38
N GLN A 164 26.08 -12.17 -11.44
CA GLN A 164 27.40 -12.03 -12.08
C GLN A 164 28.20 -10.81 -11.62
N ASP A 165 27.64 -9.99 -10.71
CA ASP A 165 28.20 -8.70 -10.30
C ASP A 165 28.53 -7.78 -11.50
N ASP A 166 27.66 -7.78 -12.53
CA ASP A 166 27.88 -7.06 -13.79
C ASP A 166 26.88 -5.90 -13.96
N PHE A 167 27.24 -4.72 -13.47
CA PHE A 167 26.45 -3.51 -13.68
C PHE A 167 26.37 -3.08 -15.16
N LYS A 168 27.40 -3.38 -15.97
CA LYS A 168 27.40 -2.96 -17.39
C LYS A 168 26.32 -3.70 -18.17
N MET A 169 26.00 -4.94 -17.79
CA MET A 169 24.86 -5.68 -18.32
C MET A 169 23.52 -4.99 -18.02
N PHE A 170 23.36 -4.42 -16.82
CA PHE A 170 22.10 -3.80 -16.38
C PHE A 170 21.94 -2.32 -16.77
N ALA A 171 23.04 -1.58 -16.92
CA ALA A 171 23.01 -0.15 -17.16
C ALA A 171 22.13 0.30 -18.35
N PRO A 172 22.11 -0.39 -19.52
CA PRO A 172 21.26 0.01 -20.63
C PRO A 172 19.76 -0.05 -20.30
N ILE A 173 19.29 -1.20 -19.76
CA ILE A 173 17.87 -1.39 -19.45
C ILE A 173 17.41 -0.53 -18.26
N LEU A 174 18.33 -0.22 -17.34
CA LEU A 174 18.08 0.75 -16.27
C LEU A 174 17.83 2.15 -16.84
N ASN A 175 18.64 2.60 -17.80
CA ASN A 175 18.46 3.90 -18.43
C ASN A 175 17.11 3.98 -19.17
N GLU A 176 16.73 2.94 -19.91
CA GLU A 176 15.41 2.84 -20.53
C GLU A 176 14.28 2.92 -19.49
N THR A 177 14.45 2.24 -18.36
CA THR A 177 13.47 2.27 -17.25
C THR A 177 13.33 3.68 -16.68
N ILE A 178 14.44 4.40 -16.48
CA ILE A 178 14.43 5.78 -15.98
C ILE A 178 13.73 6.71 -16.96
N GLU A 179 14.04 6.64 -18.26
CA GLU A 179 13.39 7.48 -19.27
C GLU A 179 11.89 7.21 -19.38
N LEU A 180 11.48 5.93 -19.31
CA LEU A 180 10.07 5.57 -19.30
C LEU A 180 9.35 6.11 -18.06
N ARG A 181 9.97 6.05 -16.87
CA ARG A 181 9.38 6.62 -15.65
C ARG A 181 9.25 8.13 -15.74
N LYS A 182 10.23 8.83 -16.32
CA LYS A 182 10.12 10.28 -16.58
C LYS A 182 8.96 10.59 -17.52
N GLU A 183 8.79 9.82 -18.60
CA GLU A 183 7.65 9.98 -19.51
C GLU A 183 6.31 9.80 -18.79
N ILE A 184 6.16 8.73 -17.99
CA ILE A 184 4.95 8.50 -17.19
C ILE A 184 4.69 9.68 -16.26
N CYS A 185 5.71 10.21 -15.58
CA CYS A 185 5.56 11.37 -14.70
C CYS A 185 5.08 12.61 -15.45
N ARG A 186 5.68 12.93 -16.62
CA ARG A 186 5.26 14.08 -17.45
C ARG A 186 3.80 13.97 -17.91
N ILE A 187 3.36 12.77 -18.25
CA ILE A 187 2.00 12.54 -18.76
C ILE A 187 0.97 12.57 -17.63
N THR A 188 1.26 11.89 -16.52
CA THR A 188 0.29 11.73 -15.42
C THR A 188 0.23 12.94 -14.50
N LYS A 189 1.37 13.65 -14.32
CA LYS A 189 1.53 14.79 -13.40
C LYS A 189 2.37 15.91 -14.06
N PRO A 190 1.88 16.54 -15.14
CA PRO A 190 2.62 17.54 -15.91
C PRO A 190 2.99 18.79 -15.10
N ASP A 191 2.23 19.09 -14.05
CA ASP A 191 2.36 20.31 -13.25
C ASP A 191 3.36 20.17 -12.08
N MET A 192 4.05 19.03 -11.97
CA MET A 192 4.99 18.74 -10.88
C MET A 192 6.42 18.55 -11.41
N PRO A 193 7.45 18.91 -10.61
CA PRO A 193 8.81 18.48 -10.87
C PRO A 193 8.89 16.94 -11.00
N LEU A 194 9.73 16.44 -11.90
CA LEU A 194 9.77 15.00 -12.24
C LEU A 194 9.95 14.08 -11.02
N TYR A 195 10.84 14.47 -10.10
CA TYR A 195 11.10 13.65 -8.93
C TYR A 195 9.97 13.72 -7.91
N ASP A 196 9.35 14.88 -7.72
CA ASP A 196 8.15 15.02 -6.88
C ASP A 196 6.97 14.23 -7.45
N ALA A 197 6.78 14.25 -8.77
CA ALA A 197 5.77 13.43 -9.45
C ALA A 197 5.97 11.92 -9.20
N ALA A 198 7.24 11.48 -9.23
CA ALA A 198 7.61 10.10 -8.92
C ALA A 198 7.34 9.78 -7.45
N ILE A 199 7.75 10.63 -6.52
CA ILE A 199 7.52 10.48 -5.07
C ILE A 199 6.02 10.41 -4.76
N ASP A 200 5.23 11.35 -5.28
CA ASP A 200 3.80 11.48 -5.03
C ASP A 200 3.00 10.24 -5.49
N SER A 201 3.59 9.39 -6.33
CA SER A 201 2.97 8.12 -6.73
C SER A 201 2.99 7.07 -5.60
N PHE A 202 3.85 7.25 -4.60
CA PHE A 202 4.04 6.37 -3.45
C PHE A 202 3.65 7.04 -2.13
N ASP A 203 3.94 8.34 -1.98
CA ASP A 203 3.61 9.13 -0.80
C ASP A 203 2.96 10.46 -1.23
N PRO A 204 1.61 10.49 -1.37
CA PRO A 204 0.91 11.65 -1.91
C PRO A 204 1.14 12.92 -1.09
N ARG A 205 1.52 14.00 -1.80
CA ARG A 205 1.89 15.33 -1.28
C ARG A 205 3.30 15.41 -0.67
N MET A 206 4.11 14.35 -0.78
CA MET A 206 5.53 14.41 -0.43
C MET A 206 6.34 15.06 -1.56
N SER A 207 7.39 15.80 -1.20
CA SER A 207 8.30 16.45 -2.14
C SER A 207 9.76 16.14 -1.84
N ALA A 208 10.64 16.36 -2.82
CA ALA A 208 12.07 16.21 -2.68
C ALA A 208 12.63 17.10 -1.56
N ASP A 209 12.16 18.34 -1.46
CA ASP A 209 12.58 19.28 -0.40
C ASP A 209 12.18 18.76 0.98
N ARG A 210 10.95 18.25 1.12
CA ARG A 210 10.49 17.69 2.39
C ARG A 210 11.29 16.45 2.79
N LEU A 211 11.63 15.59 1.82
CA LEU A 211 12.51 14.44 2.07
C LEU A 211 13.92 14.88 2.47
N ALA A 212 14.45 15.94 1.85
CA ALA A 212 15.76 16.49 2.19
C ALA A 212 15.79 16.97 3.65
N ASP A 213 14.75 17.66 4.12
CA ASP A 213 14.63 18.08 5.52
C ASP A 213 14.63 16.90 6.49
N ILE A 214 13.82 15.86 6.20
CA ILE A 214 13.73 14.65 7.03
C ILE A 214 15.10 13.95 7.08
N PHE A 215 15.76 13.77 5.93
CA PHE A 215 17.07 13.13 5.89
C PHE A 215 18.16 13.96 6.57
N ALA A 216 18.11 15.28 6.48
CA ALA A 216 19.05 16.15 7.19
C ALA A 216 18.92 15.95 8.71
N ALA A 217 17.69 15.95 9.23
CA ALA A 217 17.42 15.72 10.66
C ALA A 217 17.88 14.33 11.12
N VAL A 218 17.54 13.27 10.37
CA VAL A 218 17.96 11.90 10.72
C VAL A 218 19.49 11.77 10.68
N LYS A 219 20.16 12.31 9.65
CA LYS A 219 21.61 12.21 9.51
C LYS A 219 22.37 12.94 10.61
N ALA A 220 21.86 14.06 11.10
CA ALA A 220 22.49 14.86 12.14
C ALA A 220 22.76 14.05 13.41
N ASP A 221 21.83 13.18 13.81
CA ASP A 221 21.96 12.38 15.04
C ASP A 221 22.39 10.93 14.78
N LEU A 222 21.88 10.31 13.73
CA LEU A 222 22.13 8.89 13.43
C LEU A 222 23.58 8.66 12.99
N THR A 223 24.17 9.59 12.21
CA THR A 223 25.55 9.42 11.71
C THR A 223 26.56 9.44 12.87
N PRO A 224 26.53 10.41 13.81
CA PRO A 224 27.40 10.36 14.98
C PRO A 224 27.15 9.13 15.87
N LEU A 225 25.89 8.68 16.02
CA LEU A 225 25.58 7.49 16.81
C LEU A 225 26.20 6.23 16.21
N ILE A 226 26.03 6.00 14.90
CA ILE A 226 26.62 4.86 14.19
C ILE A 226 28.15 4.87 14.33
N ARG A 227 28.79 6.05 14.19
CA ARG A 227 30.24 6.18 14.39
C ARG A 227 30.67 5.78 15.80
N ARG A 228 29.99 6.28 16.84
CA ARG A 228 30.30 5.90 18.23
C ARG A 228 30.13 4.39 18.49
N ILE A 229 29.10 3.78 17.92
CA ILE A 229 28.88 2.32 18.02
C ILE A 229 30.03 1.58 17.32
N ALA A 230 30.38 1.98 16.10
CA ALA A 230 31.47 1.37 15.34
C ALA A 230 32.83 1.52 16.05
N ASP A 231 33.14 2.70 16.57
CA ASP A 231 34.38 2.95 17.34
C ASP A 231 34.44 2.08 18.60
N ARG A 232 33.31 1.93 19.29
CA ARG A 232 33.23 1.10 20.49
C ARG A 232 33.41 -0.39 20.16
N VAL A 233 32.82 -0.86 19.08
CA VAL A 233 33.00 -2.23 18.57
C VAL A 233 34.44 -2.47 18.10
N ALA A 234 35.09 -1.49 17.48
CA ALA A 234 36.50 -1.61 17.09
C ALA A 234 37.44 -1.75 18.30
N GLN A 235 37.10 -1.11 19.43
CA GLN A 235 37.82 -1.24 20.69
C GLN A 235 37.56 -2.56 21.41
N ASP A 236 36.35 -3.12 21.25
CA ASP A 236 35.93 -4.36 21.88
C ASP A 236 35.09 -5.20 20.91
N PRO A 237 35.72 -6.03 20.06
CA PRO A 237 35.03 -6.84 19.06
C PRO A 237 34.04 -7.83 19.66
N SER A 238 34.18 -8.21 20.94
CA SER A 238 33.25 -9.12 21.62
C SER A 238 31.83 -8.53 21.74
N LEU A 239 31.67 -7.21 21.59
CA LEU A 239 30.36 -6.57 21.55
C LEU A 239 29.52 -6.95 20.33
N GLN A 240 30.11 -7.57 19.31
CA GLN A 240 29.38 -8.17 18.18
C GLN A 240 28.93 -9.61 18.45
N ASP A 241 29.39 -10.24 19.52
CA ASP A 241 29.05 -11.63 19.82
C ASP A 241 27.57 -11.72 20.21
N ILE A 242 26.82 -12.52 19.44
CA ILE A 242 25.46 -12.91 19.82
C ILE A 242 25.52 -13.98 20.92
N HIS A 243 24.60 -13.85 21.88
CA HIS A 243 24.47 -14.83 22.96
C HIS A 243 24.31 -16.25 22.38
N PRO A 244 24.97 -17.29 22.93
CA PRO A 244 24.93 -18.64 22.37
C PRO A 244 23.52 -19.19 22.16
N ALA A 245 22.60 -18.90 23.08
CA ALA A 245 21.19 -19.29 22.97
C ALA A 245 20.44 -18.63 21.79
N LEU A 246 21.00 -17.59 21.16
CA LEU A 246 20.44 -16.90 19.99
C LEU A 246 21.18 -17.24 18.69
N ARG A 247 22.20 -18.10 18.76
CA ARG A 247 22.87 -18.61 17.56
C ARG A 247 21.91 -19.54 16.84
N GLY A 248 21.75 -19.35 15.52
CA GLY A 248 21.00 -20.27 14.68
C GLY A 248 21.58 -21.68 14.69
N GLY A 249 20.81 -22.63 14.17
CA GLY A 249 21.19 -24.02 14.05
C GLY A 249 19.98 -24.97 14.10
N PRO A 250 20.23 -26.29 14.11
CA PRO A 250 19.17 -27.31 14.03
C PRO A 250 18.16 -27.28 15.19
N GLU A 251 18.51 -26.63 16.31
CA GLU A 251 17.59 -26.43 17.45
C GLU A 251 16.45 -25.44 17.12
N TRP A 252 16.68 -24.53 16.16
CA TRP A 252 15.70 -23.56 15.68
C TRP A 252 14.79 -24.17 14.60
N ASP A 253 14.07 -25.21 14.96
CA ASP A 253 13.10 -25.88 14.10
C ASP A 253 12.08 -24.87 13.50
N PRO A 254 12.02 -24.73 12.15
CA PRO A 254 11.06 -23.86 11.47
C PRO A 254 9.60 -24.06 11.89
N ALA A 255 9.19 -25.29 12.22
CA ALA A 255 7.81 -25.56 12.63
C ALA A 255 7.50 -24.93 14.00
N LYS A 256 8.47 -24.97 14.93
CA LYS A 256 8.37 -24.31 16.23
C LYS A 256 8.43 -22.79 16.10
N GLN A 257 9.30 -22.28 15.22
CA GLN A 257 9.32 -20.85 14.89
C GLN A 257 7.96 -20.39 14.38
N ALA A 258 7.32 -21.17 13.50
CA ALA A 258 6.01 -20.84 12.96
C ALA A 258 4.91 -20.84 14.03
N ALA A 259 4.95 -21.77 14.99
CA ALA A 259 4.03 -21.76 16.13
C ALA A 259 4.22 -20.51 16.99
N MET A 260 5.46 -20.21 17.38
CA MET A 260 5.81 -19.01 18.15
C MET A 260 5.38 -17.72 17.43
N CYS A 261 5.65 -17.61 16.12
CA CYS A 261 5.31 -16.41 15.36
C CYS A 261 3.78 -16.21 15.27
N ARG A 262 2.99 -17.29 15.21
CA ARG A 262 1.52 -17.19 15.28
C ARG A 262 1.04 -16.70 16.64
N GLU A 263 1.61 -17.21 17.73
CA GLU A 263 1.30 -16.73 19.08
C GLU A 263 1.64 -15.25 19.26
N ILE A 264 2.78 -14.81 18.70
CA ILE A 264 3.19 -13.40 18.72
C ILE A 264 2.24 -12.54 17.89
N ALA A 265 1.85 -12.97 16.70
CA ALA A 265 0.89 -12.24 15.87
C ALA A 265 -0.47 -12.08 16.58
N ASP A 266 -0.97 -13.14 17.19
CA ASP A 266 -2.20 -13.11 18.01
C ASP A 266 -2.06 -12.13 19.18
N ALA A 267 -0.94 -12.19 19.92
CA ALA A 267 -0.67 -11.27 21.03
C ALA A 267 -0.53 -9.81 20.60
N LEU A 268 -0.07 -9.53 19.37
CA LEU A 268 -0.03 -8.19 18.79
C LEU A 268 -1.42 -7.69 18.38
N GLY A 269 -2.38 -8.59 18.16
CA GLY A 269 -3.75 -8.26 17.77
C GLY A 269 -4.10 -8.56 16.32
N PHE A 270 -3.33 -9.42 15.64
CA PHE A 270 -3.75 -9.97 14.34
C PHE A 270 -5.01 -10.81 14.52
N ASP A 271 -6.07 -10.51 13.75
CA ASP A 271 -7.31 -11.28 13.80
C ASP A 271 -7.27 -12.46 12.81
N PRO A 272 -7.17 -13.71 13.29
CA PRO A 272 -7.13 -14.88 12.40
C PRO A 272 -8.49 -15.23 11.79
N ALA A 273 -9.60 -14.63 12.25
CA ALA A 273 -10.90 -14.77 11.59
C ALA A 273 -11.03 -13.87 10.35
N ARG A 274 -10.21 -12.81 10.28
CA ARG A 274 -10.17 -11.84 9.18
C ARG A 274 -8.84 -11.89 8.42
N GLY A 275 -8.16 -13.02 8.48
CA GLY A 275 -6.84 -13.16 7.90
C GLY A 275 -6.22 -14.54 8.00
N ARG A 276 -5.03 -14.68 7.43
CA ARG A 276 -4.20 -15.88 7.57
C ARG A 276 -2.71 -15.56 7.45
N MET A 277 -1.89 -16.51 7.88
CA MET A 277 -0.43 -16.42 7.84
C MET A 277 0.15 -17.64 7.12
N ASP A 278 0.99 -17.39 6.11
CA ASP A 278 1.58 -18.42 5.26
C ASP A 278 3.09 -18.20 5.06
N VAL A 279 3.73 -19.04 4.23
CA VAL A 279 5.16 -18.94 3.91
C VAL A 279 5.35 -18.50 2.46
N SER A 280 6.29 -17.59 2.23
CA SER A 280 6.74 -17.18 0.89
C SER A 280 8.23 -16.88 0.88
N VAL A 281 8.82 -16.70 -0.30
CA VAL A 281 10.26 -16.38 -0.45
C VAL A 281 10.62 -15.03 0.18
N HIS A 282 9.72 -14.05 0.02
CA HIS A 282 9.82 -12.71 0.60
C HIS A 282 8.55 -12.44 1.42
N PRO A 283 8.67 -12.08 2.71
CA PRO A 283 7.53 -11.65 3.52
C PRO A 283 6.76 -10.50 2.86
N PHE A 284 5.44 -10.54 2.94
CA PHE A 284 4.57 -9.45 2.52
C PHE A 284 3.20 -9.52 3.20
N THR A 285 2.50 -8.39 3.19
CA THR A 285 1.10 -8.28 3.57
C THR A 285 0.26 -8.03 2.32
N GLY A 286 -0.87 -8.73 2.24
CA GLY A 286 -1.81 -8.63 1.13
C GLY A 286 -3.17 -9.18 1.53
N GLY A 287 -3.87 -9.81 0.59
CA GLY A 287 -5.24 -10.26 0.78
C GLY A 287 -6.19 -9.59 -0.20
N SER A 288 -7.48 -9.71 0.07
CA SER A 288 -8.52 -9.23 -0.84
C SER A 288 -9.30 -8.02 -0.33
N HIS A 289 -9.34 -7.83 0.99
CA HIS A 289 -10.23 -6.88 1.66
C HIS A 289 -9.77 -6.68 3.12
N PRO A 290 -10.12 -5.58 3.81
CA PRO A 290 -9.92 -5.42 5.26
C PRO A 290 -10.44 -6.57 6.14
N SER A 291 -11.35 -7.41 5.62
CA SER A 291 -11.85 -8.61 6.30
C SER A 291 -11.17 -9.92 5.88
N ASP A 292 -10.18 -9.87 4.99
CA ASP A 292 -9.34 -10.98 4.52
C ASP A 292 -7.93 -10.44 4.22
N VAL A 293 -7.20 -10.15 5.31
CA VAL A 293 -5.84 -9.62 5.30
C VAL A 293 -4.86 -10.75 5.59
N ARG A 294 -3.94 -10.99 4.67
CA ARG A 294 -3.02 -12.12 4.71
C ARG A 294 -1.60 -11.63 4.88
N ILE A 295 -0.84 -12.33 5.70
CA ILE A 295 0.59 -12.08 5.87
C ILE A 295 1.38 -13.31 5.48
N THR A 296 2.61 -13.11 5.04
CA THR A 296 3.56 -14.19 4.87
C THR A 296 4.85 -13.91 5.62
N THR A 297 5.56 -14.96 5.98
CA THR A 297 6.92 -14.85 6.51
C THR A 297 7.78 -15.99 5.95
N ARG A 298 9.02 -16.12 6.40
CA ARG A 298 9.89 -17.26 6.08
C ARG A 298 10.69 -17.65 7.31
N TYR A 299 11.01 -18.93 7.43
CA TYR A 299 11.71 -19.46 8.59
C TYR A 299 13.04 -20.05 8.16
N SER A 300 14.08 -19.82 8.96
CA SER A 300 15.41 -20.35 8.75
C SER A 300 15.95 -20.88 10.07
N ALA A 301 16.52 -22.10 10.03
CA ALA A 301 17.22 -22.65 11.18
C ALA A 301 18.44 -21.79 11.54
N ASP A 302 19.13 -21.25 10.53
CA ASP A 302 20.37 -20.47 10.72
C ASP A 302 20.10 -19.03 11.17
N ASN A 303 18.90 -18.52 10.90
CA ASN A 303 18.53 -17.15 11.24
C ASN A 303 17.06 -17.04 11.66
N TRP A 304 16.77 -17.43 12.91
CA TRP A 304 15.44 -17.39 13.50
C TRP A 304 14.83 -15.98 13.53
N LEU A 305 15.66 -14.94 13.55
CA LEU A 305 15.22 -13.55 13.59
C LEU A 305 14.50 -13.15 12.29
N GLU A 306 14.79 -13.78 11.15
CA GLU A 306 14.09 -13.48 9.89
C GLU A 306 12.60 -13.76 9.99
N GLY A 307 12.23 -14.92 10.54
CA GLY A 307 10.83 -15.30 10.70
C GLY A 307 10.12 -14.39 11.68
N LEU A 308 10.74 -14.12 12.82
CA LEU A 308 10.17 -13.27 13.85
C LEU A 308 10.00 -11.81 13.37
N ALA A 309 11.08 -11.20 12.88
CA ALA A 309 11.05 -9.80 12.45
C ALA A 309 10.11 -9.62 11.25
N GLY A 310 10.10 -10.58 10.32
CA GLY A 310 9.15 -10.62 9.21
C GLY A 310 7.71 -10.67 9.71
N THR A 311 7.38 -11.60 10.60
CA THR A 311 6.02 -11.69 11.17
C THR A 311 5.60 -10.41 11.88
N VAL A 312 6.46 -9.84 12.73
CA VAL A 312 6.12 -8.60 13.45
C VAL A 312 5.92 -7.44 12.47
N HIS A 313 6.78 -7.31 11.44
CA HIS A 313 6.65 -6.28 10.41
C HIS A 313 5.33 -6.39 9.65
N GLU A 314 5.06 -7.58 9.10
CA GLU A 314 3.84 -7.81 8.31
C GLU A 314 2.57 -7.75 9.18
N CYS A 315 2.64 -8.18 10.45
CA CYS A 315 1.54 -8.01 11.39
C CYS A 315 1.20 -6.52 11.59
N GLY A 316 2.19 -5.62 11.60
CA GLY A 316 1.96 -4.18 11.66
C GLY A 316 1.12 -3.66 10.49
N HIS A 317 1.46 -4.06 9.26
CA HIS A 317 0.66 -3.73 8.06
C HIS A 317 -0.72 -4.37 8.13
N ALA A 318 -0.80 -5.62 8.58
CA ALA A 318 -2.06 -6.34 8.63
C ALA A 318 -3.03 -5.73 9.63
N MET A 319 -2.55 -5.32 10.81
CA MET A 319 -3.37 -4.62 11.80
C MET A 319 -3.86 -3.26 11.29
N TYR A 320 -3.03 -2.54 10.51
CA TYR A 320 -3.47 -1.32 9.85
C TYR A 320 -4.63 -1.60 8.88
N GLU A 321 -4.50 -2.60 8.00
CA GLU A 321 -5.54 -2.96 7.04
C GLU A 321 -6.79 -3.53 7.72
N GLN A 322 -6.66 -4.40 8.72
CA GLN A 322 -7.78 -4.95 9.50
C GLN A 322 -8.50 -3.87 10.33
N GLY A 323 -7.79 -2.79 10.70
CA GLY A 323 -8.33 -1.64 11.41
C GLY A 323 -9.04 -0.63 10.52
N ARG A 324 -9.06 -0.83 9.19
CA ARG A 324 -9.80 0.07 8.28
C ARG A 324 -11.31 -0.02 8.53
N PRO A 325 -12.04 1.10 8.40
CA PRO A 325 -13.49 1.10 8.54
C PRO A 325 -14.15 0.12 7.55
N ASP A 326 -14.93 -0.83 8.08
CA ASP A 326 -15.76 -1.76 7.31
C ASP A 326 -17.26 -1.51 7.50
N ALA A 327 -17.61 -0.41 8.17
CA ALA A 327 -18.99 0.00 8.37
C ALA A 327 -19.69 0.34 7.04
N PRO A 328 -20.99 0.04 6.91
CA PRO A 328 -21.79 0.45 5.75
C PRO A 328 -21.66 1.96 5.48
N GLY A 329 -21.32 2.32 4.25
CA GLY A 329 -21.11 3.71 3.82
C GLY A 329 -19.65 4.19 3.89
N LEU A 330 -18.76 3.49 4.60
CA LEU A 330 -17.31 3.77 4.63
C LEU A 330 -16.48 2.67 3.96
N ALA A 331 -17.00 1.43 3.96
CA ALA A 331 -16.34 0.29 3.35
C ALA A 331 -16.14 0.46 1.83
N ASP A 332 -15.02 -0.10 1.34
CA ASP A 332 -14.69 -0.25 -0.08
C ASP A 332 -14.56 1.04 -0.89
N LEU A 333 -14.36 2.16 -0.20
CA LEU A 333 -14.13 3.47 -0.81
C LEU A 333 -12.65 3.90 -0.67
N PRO A 334 -12.18 4.83 -1.54
CA PRO A 334 -10.76 5.19 -1.68
C PRO A 334 -10.03 5.71 -0.44
#